data_AF-A0A2K6WLL9-F1
#
_entry.id   AF-A0A2K6WLL9-F1
#
_cell.length_a   1.000
_cell.length_b   1.000
_cell.length_c   1.000
_cell.angle_alpha   90.00
_cell.angle_beta   90.00
_cell.angle_gamma   90.00
#
_symmetry.space_group_name_H-M   'P 1'
#
loop_
_entity.id
_entity.type
_entity.pdbx_description
1 polymer ?
#
loop_
_entity_poly.entity_id
_entity_poly.type
_entity_poly.pdbx_seq_one_letter_code
_entity_poly.pdbx_strand_id
1 'polypeptide(L)'
;MKSAFFMSPLLFCILNTLILLAASHDDVQDINRNILNDEHIMQSRFVIFNSTSWNETSPEDQRMLSRLLDAGYITPELLPWISGRRLVIRINTNYVGATDGLNYSSVDVIRERQ
;
A
#
# COMPACT_ATOMS: atom_id res chain seq x y z
N MET A 1 -10.90 56.32 -34.48
CA MET A 1 -11.64 55.95 -33.25
C MET A 1 -10.62 55.52 -32.20
N LYS A 2 -10.29 56.38 -31.25
CA LYS A 2 -9.47 55.99 -30.09
C LYS A 2 -10.44 55.45 -29.04
N SER A 3 -10.68 54.15 -29.04
CA SER A 3 -11.32 53.49 -27.90
C SER A 3 -10.36 53.66 -26.73
N ALA A 4 -10.63 54.66 -25.89
CA ALA A 4 -10.04 54.73 -24.58
C ALA A 4 -10.53 53.48 -23.84
N PHE A 5 -9.67 52.47 -23.77
CA PHE A 5 -9.87 51.35 -22.89
C PHE A 5 -9.93 51.92 -21.47
N PHE A 6 -11.13 52.24 -20.99
CA PHE A 6 -11.42 52.30 -19.57
C PHE A 6 -11.19 50.88 -19.07
N MET A 7 -9.92 50.57 -18.77
CA MET A 7 -9.53 49.43 -17.97
C MET A 7 -10.22 49.62 -16.63
N SER A 8 -11.41 49.04 -16.49
CA SER A 8 -12.14 49.06 -15.24
C SER A 8 -11.22 48.46 -14.17
N PRO A 9 -10.99 49.14 -13.03
CA PRO A 9 -10.16 48.59 -11.96
C PRO A 9 -10.67 47.21 -11.50
N LEU A 10 -11.97 46.95 -11.61
CA LEU A 10 -12.56 45.62 -11.35
C LEU A 10 -12.07 44.54 -12.32
N LEU A 11 -11.88 44.86 -13.60
CA LEU A 11 -11.39 43.90 -14.59
C LEU A 11 -9.95 43.49 -14.27
N PHE A 12 -9.13 44.44 -13.84
CA PHE A 12 -7.75 44.19 -13.43
C PHE A 12 -7.68 43.31 -12.18
N CYS A 13 -8.58 43.54 -11.21
CA CYS A 13 -8.70 42.68 -10.03
C CYS A 13 -9.07 41.24 -10.39
N ILE A 14 -10.07 41.05 -11.25
CA ILE A 14 -10.52 39.70 -11.67
C ILE A 14 -9.40 38.98 -12.42
N LEU A 15 -8.72 39.67 -13.35
CA LEU A 15 -7.64 39.07 -14.14
C LEU A 15 -6.46 38.64 -13.25
N ASN A 16 -6.04 39.48 -12.31
CA ASN A 16 -4.96 39.13 -11.37
C ASN A 16 -5.33 37.95 -10.48
N THR A 17 -6.59 37.89 -10.01
CA THR A 17 -7.08 36.78 -9.18
C THR A 17 -7.06 35.47 -9.97
N LEU A 18 -7.46 35.50 -11.25
CA LEU A 18 -7.45 34.33 -12.11
C LEU A 18 -6.03 33.79 -12.36
N ILE A 19 -5.06 34.69 -12.58
CA ILE A 19 -3.65 34.32 -12.77
C ILE A 19 -3.08 33.68 -11.49
N LEU A 20 -3.36 34.26 -10.33
CA LEU A 20 -2.94 33.70 -9.04
C LEU A 20 -3.55 32.32 -8.79
N LEU A 21 -4.83 32.13 -9.14
CA LEU A 21 -5.51 30.85 -8.99
C LEU A 21 -4.90 29.79 -9.92
N ALA A 22 -4.61 30.16 -11.18
CA ALA A 22 -3.98 29.25 -12.14
C ALA A 22 -2.59 28.82 -11.68
N ALA A 23 -1.75 29.76 -11.23
CA ALA A 23 -0.42 29.45 -10.71
C ALA A 23 -0.48 28.57 -9.44
N SER A 24 -1.47 28.77 -8.58
CA SER A 24 -1.69 27.91 -7.41
C SER A 24 -2.14 26.51 -7.80
N HIS A 25 -2.86 26.34 -8.91
CA HIS A 25 -3.36 25.04 -9.33
C HIS A 25 -2.24 24.14 -9.87
N ASP A 26 -1.26 24.73 -10.57
CA ASP A 26 -0.07 24.02 -11.05
C ASP A 26 0.75 23.45 -9.87
N ASP A 27 0.90 24.23 -8.79
CA ASP A 27 1.61 23.79 -7.58
C ASP A 27 0.86 22.65 -6.86
N VAL A 28 -0.48 22.74 -6.78
CA VAL A 28 -1.31 21.67 -6.19
C VAL A 28 -1.25 20.38 -7.02
N GLN A 29 -1.17 20.46 -8.35
CA GLN A 29 -1.02 19.26 -9.19
C GLN A 29 0.34 18.59 -9.00
N ASP A 30 1.42 19.36 -8.85
CA ASP A 30 2.76 18.81 -8.58
C ASP A 30 2.83 18.17 -7.19
N ILE A 31 2.23 18.80 -6.18
CA ILE A 31 2.09 18.20 -4.85
C ILE A 31 1.30 16.89 -4.92
N ASN A 32 0.16 16.87 -5.63
CA ASN A 32 -0.65 15.66 -5.74
C ASN A 32 0.08 14.53 -6.49
N ARG A 33 0.85 14.87 -7.54
CA ARG A 33 1.70 13.89 -8.25
C ARG A 33 2.82 13.35 -7.35
N ASN A 34 3.47 14.18 -6.56
CA ASN A 34 4.54 13.74 -5.68
C ASN A 34 4.01 12.87 -4.53
N ILE A 35 2.86 13.22 -3.93
CA ILE A 35 2.21 12.39 -2.91
C ILE A 35 1.80 11.03 -3.50
N LEU A 36 1.23 11.00 -4.71
CA LEU A 36 0.86 9.75 -5.37
C LEU A 36 2.07 8.89 -5.78
N ASN A 37 3.19 9.52 -6.17
CA ASN A 37 4.38 8.79 -6.60
C ASN A 37 5.21 8.23 -5.44
N ASP A 38 5.22 8.90 -4.28
CA ASP A 38 5.99 8.44 -3.11
C ASP A 38 5.27 7.38 -2.26
N GLU A 39 3.95 7.19 -2.44
CA GLU A 39 3.20 6.15 -1.70
C GLU A 39 3.36 4.74 -2.29
N HIS A 40 4.55 4.39 -2.80
CA HIS A 40 5.00 3.00 -2.82
C HIS A 40 5.27 2.53 -1.37
N ILE A 41 4.22 2.48 -0.55
CA ILE A 41 4.28 2.05 0.84
C ILE A 41 4.46 0.54 0.84
N MET A 42 5.70 0.08 1.00
CA MET A 42 6.00 -1.31 1.34
C MET A 42 5.52 -1.56 2.77
N GLN A 43 4.39 -2.23 2.93
CA GLN A 43 3.91 -2.65 4.24
C GLN A 43 4.40 -4.06 4.53
N SER A 44 4.95 -4.25 5.72
CA SER A 44 5.39 -5.56 6.21
C SER A 44 4.55 -5.97 7.40
N ARG A 45 3.92 -7.14 7.34
CA ARG A 45 3.14 -7.72 8.44
C ARG A 45 3.74 -9.05 8.88
N PHE A 46 3.90 -9.22 10.19
CA PHE A 46 4.23 -10.51 10.77
C PHE A 46 2.95 -11.27 11.09
N VAL A 47 2.91 -12.55 10.69
CA VAL A 47 1.86 -13.50 11.02
C VAL A 47 2.50 -14.67 11.75
N ILE A 48 1.94 -14.99 12.92
CA ILE A 48 2.45 -16.02 13.82
C ILE A 48 1.39 -17.10 13.95
N PHE A 49 1.74 -18.32 13.55
CA PHE A 49 0.87 -19.49 13.68
C PHE A 49 1.29 -20.29 14.91
N ASN A 50 0.41 -20.32 15.91
CA ASN A 50 0.61 -21.02 17.19
C ASN A 50 -0.27 -22.27 17.35
N SER A 51 -0.98 -22.68 16.29
CA SER A 51 -1.91 -23.80 16.35
C SER A 51 -1.20 -25.13 16.59
N THR A 52 -1.76 -25.97 17.45
CA THR A 52 -1.26 -27.31 17.76
C THR A 52 -1.77 -28.38 16.80
N SER A 53 -2.72 -28.04 15.94
CA SER A 53 -3.23 -28.92 14.88
C SER A 53 -3.86 -28.10 13.75
N TRP A 54 -4.02 -28.72 12.57
CA TRP A 54 -4.74 -28.11 11.45
C TRP A 54 -6.19 -27.76 11.84
N ASN A 55 -6.89 -28.66 12.53
CA ASN A 55 -8.30 -28.47 12.89
C ASN A 55 -8.56 -27.36 13.92
N GLU A 56 -7.57 -27.06 14.77
CA GLU A 56 -7.65 -25.94 15.73
C GLU A 56 -7.23 -24.61 15.12
N THR A 57 -6.64 -24.62 13.93
CA THR A 57 -6.24 -23.41 13.21
C THR A 57 -7.47 -22.66 12.72
N SER A 58 -7.49 -21.33 12.84
CA SER A 58 -8.62 -20.52 12.37
C SER A 58 -8.85 -20.74 10.86
N PRO A 59 -10.09 -20.66 10.34
CA PRO A 59 -10.34 -20.83 8.91
C PRO A 59 -9.57 -19.83 8.02
N GLU A 60 -9.27 -18.63 8.55
CA GLU A 60 -8.42 -17.67 7.85
C GLU A 60 -6.97 -18.13 7.77
N ASP A 61 -6.41 -18.57 8.89
CA ASP A 61 -5.04 -19.10 8.97
C ASP A 61 -4.88 -20.39 8.15
N GLN A 62 -5.89 -21.27 8.12
CA GLN A 62 -5.89 -22.46 7.27
C GLN A 62 -5.81 -22.09 5.79
N ARG A 63 -6.63 -21.12 5.33
CA ARG A 63 -6.58 -20.63 3.95
C ARG A 63 -5.20 -20.05 3.62
N MET A 64 -4.61 -19.34 4.57
CA MET A 64 -3.31 -18.74 4.42
C MET A 64 -2.18 -19.78 4.33
N LEU A 65 -2.14 -20.73 5.26
CA LEU A 65 -1.19 -21.84 5.24
C LEU A 65 -1.33 -22.67 3.96
N SER A 66 -2.56 -22.95 3.52
CA SER A 66 -2.83 -23.65 2.27
C SER A 66 -2.23 -22.91 1.07
N ARG A 67 -2.43 -21.59 0.97
CA ARG A 67 -1.83 -20.77 -0.09
C ARG A 67 -0.30 -20.75 -0.03
N LEU A 68 0.27 -20.69 1.16
CA LEU A 68 1.72 -20.66 1.35
C LEU A 68 2.38 -22.01 1.00
N LEU A 69 1.71 -23.12 1.32
CA LEU A 69 2.12 -24.46 0.91
C LEU A 69 2.03 -24.62 -0.60
N ASP A 70 0.90 -24.22 -1.21
CA ASP A 70 0.65 -24.32 -2.65
C ASP A 70 1.64 -23.48 -3.46
N ALA A 71 1.96 -22.28 -2.99
CA ALA A 71 2.97 -21.41 -3.59
C ALA A 71 4.43 -21.84 -3.29
N GLY A 72 4.64 -22.83 -2.42
CA GLY A 72 5.97 -23.34 -2.08
C GLY A 72 6.78 -22.42 -1.15
N TYR A 73 6.16 -21.41 -0.52
CA TYR A 73 6.84 -20.55 0.47
C TYR A 73 7.16 -21.30 1.75
N ILE A 74 6.31 -22.26 2.13
CA ILE A 74 6.54 -23.17 3.26
C ILE A 74 6.41 -24.62 2.79
N THR A 75 7.12 -25.53 3.44
CA THR A 75 6.91 -26.97 3.29
C THR A 75 6.09 -27.51 4.46
N PRO A 76 5.44 -28.69 4.32
CA PRO A 76 4.71 -29.29 5.43
C PRO A 76 5.55 -29.48 6.70
N GLU A 77 6.86 -29.72 6.58
CA GLU A 77 7.72 -29.88 7.77
C GLU A 77 7.87 -28.60 8.60
N LEU A 78 7.48 -27.43 8.06
CA LEU A 78 7.50 -26.14 8.77
C LEU A 78 6.23 -25.86 9.56
N LEU A 79 5.19 -26.68 9.41
CA LEU A 79 3.93 -26.46 10.13
C LEU A 79 4.13 -26.61 11.63
N PRO A 80 3.42 -25.84 12.48
CA PRO A 80 3.74 -25.80 13.90
C PRO A 80 3.58 -27.14 14.63
N TRP A 81 2.58 -27.93 14.22
CA TRP A 81 2.31 -29.26 14.75
C TRP A 81 3.20 -30.38 14.18
N ILE A 82 3.96 -30.11 13.10
CA ILE A 82 4.93 -31.06 12.54
C ILE A 82 6.34 -30.73 13.05
N SER A 83 6.73 -29.46 12.97
CA SER A 83 8.03 -28.99 13.43
C SER A 83 8.16 -28.93 14.96
N GLY A 84 7.03 -28.87 15.67
CA GLY A 84 6.98 -28.56 17.11
C GLY A 84 7.39 -27.12 17.44
N ARG A 85 7.47 -26.23 16.44
CA ARG A 85 7.89 -24.83 16.58
C ARG A 85 6.83 -23.92 16.01
N ARG A 86 6.62 -22.75 16.60
CA ARG A 86 5.75 -21.74 15.99
C ARG A 86 6.28 -21.31 14.63
N LEU A 87 5.38 -21.14 13.68
CA LEU A 87 5.72 -20.67 12.33
C LEU A 87 5.51 -19.16 12.30
N VAL A 88 6.58 -18.41 12.10
CA VAL A 88 6.53 -16.94 11.97
C VAL A 88 6.82 -16.58 10.52
N ILE A 89 5.91 -15.83 9.93
CA ILE A 89 5.99 -15.44 8.53
C ILE A 89 5.89 -13.93 8.43
N ARG A 90 6.81 -13.32 7.70
CA ARG A 90 6.78 -11.90 7.38
C ARG A 90 6.30 -11.75 5.95
N ILE A 91 5.27 -10.95 5.77
CA ILE A 91 4.63 -10.74 4.47
C ILE A 91 4.84 -9.30 4.10
N ASN A 92 5.51 -9.10 2.98
CA ASN A 92 5.76 -7.79 2.41
C ASN A 92 4.74 -7.59 1.28
N THR A 93 3.81 -6.67 1.49
CA THR A 93 2.81 -6.26 0.50
C THR A 93 3.19 -4.91 -0.05
N ASN A 94 3.15 -4.78 -1.37
CA ASN A 94 3.25 -3.46 -2.00
C ASN A 94 1.84 -2.91 -2.08
N TYR A 95 1.59 -1.78 -1.42
CA TYR A 95 0.36 -1.06 -1.69
C TYR A 95 0.52 -0.38 -3.06
N VAL A 96 -0.04 -1.00 -4.10
CA VAL A 96 -0.17 -0.33 -5.39
C VAL A 96 -1.41 0.53 -5.27
N GLY A 97 -1.22 1.84 -5.17
CA GLY A 97 -2.31 2.81 -5.10
C GLY A 97 -3.37 2.53 -6.16
N ALA A 98 -4.64 2.55 -5.74
CA ALA A 98 -5.86 2.57 -6.55
C ALA A 98 -6.39 1.26 -7.19
N THR A 99 -5.72 0.11 -7.12
CA THR A 99 -6.26 -1.14 -7.73
C THR A 99 -6.27 -2.33 -6.78
N ASP A 100 -7.27 -2.37 -5.88
CA ASP A 100 -8.05 -3.54 -5.44
C ASP A 100 -7.35 -4.90 -5.15
N GLY A 101 -6.05 -4.92 -4.88
CA GLY A 101 -5.33 -6.16 -4.63
C GLY A 101 -4.10 -5.91 -3.79
N LEU A 102 -4.11 -6.40 -2.55
CA LEU A 102 -2.87 -6.64 -1.82
C LEU A 102 -2.04 -7.65 -2.63
N ASN A 103 -1.14 -7.16 -3.47
CA ASN A 103 -0.15 -8.00 -4.13
C ASN A 103 0.93 -8.33 -3.10
N TYR A 104 0.94 -9.60 -2.67
CA TYR A 104 2.04 -10.15 -1.88
C TYR A 104 3.31 -10.08 -2.72
N SER A 105 4.22 -9.16 -2.38
CA SER A 105 5.47 -8.97 -3.11
C SER A 105 6.51 -10.00 -2.69
N SER A 106 6.52 -10.38 -1.42
CA SER A 106 7.46 -11.37 -0.88
C SER A 106 6.94 -11.92 0.46
N VAL A 107 7.25 -13.19 0.71
CA VAL A 107 6.98 -13.87 1.97
C VAL A 107 8.28 -14.43 2.52
N ASP A 108 8.74 -13.89 3.64
CA ASP A 108 9.94 -14.36 4.35
C ASP A 108 9.52 -15.28 5.51
N VAL A 109 10.00 -16.52 5.51
CA VAL A 109 9.74 -17.47 6.60
C VAL A 109 10.82 -17.33 7.67
N ILE A 110 10.44 -16.85 8.84
CA ILE A 110 11.35 -16.66 9.97
C ILE A 110 11.20 -17.85 10.90
N ARG A 111 12.14 -18.79 10.80
CA ARG A 111 12.23 -19.87 11.78
C ARG A 111 12.80 -19.31 13.08
N GLU A 112 12.10 -19.56 14.18
CA GLU A 112 12.69 -19.38 15.49
C GLU A 112 13.84 -20.39 15.65
N ARG A 113 15.08 -19.87 15.61
CA ARG A 113 16.25 -20.61 16.08
C ARG A 113 16.14 -20.66 17.60
N GLN A 114 16.07 -21.89 18.14
CA GLN A 114 16.33 -22.14 19.54
C GLN A 114 17.76 -21.71 19.88
#